data_AF-A0A1D3TYS3-F1
#
_entry.id   AF-A0A1D3TYS3-F1
#
_cell.length_a   1.000
_cell.length_b   1.000
_cell.length_c   1.000
_cell.angle_alpha   90.00
_cell.angle_beta   90.00
_cell.angle_gamma   90.00
#
_symmetry.space_group_name_H-M   'P 1'
#
loop_
_entity.id
_entity.type
_entity.pdbx_description
1 polymer ?
#
loop_
_entity_poly.entity_id
_entity_poly.type
_entity_poly.pdbx_seq_one_letter_code
_entity_poly.pdbx_strand_id
1 'polypeptide(L)'
;MTQCFKVNFQPLYRIARFLALTMLIIIPLQIVVYVISPPPDTVKGFFELYHQNPFLGLLSLDFLYLFNNMIIIIVYLALFVVLYQEKPVTVLLALILGLIGIACYYPSNPAFEMLTLSNQYFQALPEQQTIYLAAGEAVMAGYTGTSFDVYYVLSTICLLLFSWAII
;
A
#
# COMPACT_ATOMS: atom_id res chain seq x y z
N MET A 1 -40.93 13.55 -0.38
CA MET A 1 -39.84 14.54 -0.22
C MET A 1 -38.52 13.81 -0.37
N THR A 2 -37.91 13.87 -1.55
CA THR A 2 -36.51 13.49 -1.76
C THR A 2 -35.98 14.42 -2.82
N GLN A 3 -35.66 15.65 -2.40
CA GLN A 3 -34.67 16.46 -3.11
C GLN A 3 -33.35 15.69 -2.98
N CYS A 4 -33.13 14.73 -3.87
CA CYS A 4 -31.81 14.18 -4.10
C CYS A 4 -30.99 15.37 -4.61
N PHE A 5 -30.07 15.87 -3.78
CA PHE A 5 -29.01 16.75 -4.28
C PHE A 5 -28.49 16.10 -5.56
N LYS A 6 -28.60 16.78 -6.70
CA LYS A 6 -27.91 16.34 -7.92
C LYS A 6 -26.42 16.50 -7.66
N VAL A 7 -25.84 15.55 -6.93
CA VAL A 7 -24.42 15.52 -6.61
C VAL A 7 -23.67 15.37 -7.92
N ASN A 8 -22.84 16.35 -8.25
CA ASN A 8 -22.04 16.32 -9.46
C ASN A 8 -20.74 15.54 -9.18
N PHE A 9 -20.61 14.36 -9.78
CA PHE A 9 -19.43 13.49 -9.63
C PHE A 9 -18.32 13.76 -10.65
N GLN A 10 -18.48 14.73 -11.57
CA GLN A 10 -17.42 15.12 -12.51
C GLN A 10 -16.08 15.47 -11.86
N PRO A 11 -16.03 16.18 -10.70
CA PRO A 11 -14.77 16.45 -10.02
C PRO A 11 -14.06 15.17 -9.58
N LEU A 12 -14.81 14.19 -9.05
CA LEU A 12 -14.28 12.89 -8.64
C LEU A 12 -13.67 12.14 -9.83
N TYR A 13 -14.35 12.10 -10.97
CA TYR A 13 -13.83 11.45 -12.17
C TYR A 13 -12.57 12.12 -12.71
N ARG A 14 -12.50 13.46 -12.65
CA ARG A 14 -11.31 14.21 -13.07
C ARG A 14 -10.11 13.89 -12.17
N ILE A 15 -10.32 13.84 -10.86
CA ILE A 15 -9.28 13.49 -9.88
C ILE A 15 -8.86 12.03 -10.09
N ALA A 16 -9.82 11.09 -10.14
CA ALA A 16 -9.55 9.67 -10.32
C ALA A 16 -8.75 9.40 -11.60
N ARG A 17 -9.06 10.07 -12.71
CA ARG A 17 -8.30 9.97 -13.96
C ARG A 17 -6.85 10.42 -13.78
N PHE A 18 -6.62 11.56 -13.15
CA PHE A 18 -5.26 12.07 -12.92
C PHE A 18 -4.48 11.13 -11.99
N LEU A 19 -5.10 10.72 -10.88
CA LEU A 19 -4.46 9.82 -9.93
C LEU A 19 -4.14 8.45 -10.52
N ALA A 20 -5.04 7.87 -11.34
CA ALA A 20 -4.79 6.62 -12.02
C ALA A 20 -3.58 6.70 -12.97
N LEU A 21 -3.41 7.82 -13.69
CA LEU A 21 -2.22 8.06 -14.51
C LEU A 21 -0.95 8.21 -13.65
N THR A 22 -1.05 8.93 -12.53
CA THR A 22 0.07 9.05 -11.58
C THR A 22 0.50 7.68 -11.03
N MET A 23 -0.45 6.84 -10.64
CA MET A 23 -0.18 5.46 -10.19
C MET A 23 0.52 4.64 -11.27
N LEU A 24 0.11 4.77 -12.54
CA LEU A 24 0.77 4.11 -13.66
C LEU A 24 2.24 4.52 -13.82
N ILE A 25 2.61 5.75 -13.42
CA ILE A 25 3.99 6.25 -13.46
C ILE A 25 4.80 5.77 -12.24
N ILE A 26 4.17 5.70 -11.07
CA ILE A 26 4.81 5.26 -9.83
C ILE A 26 5.32 3.81 -9.95
N ILE A 27 4.56 2.92 -10.60
CA ILE A 27 4.92 1.50 -10.72
C ILE A 27 6.26 1.30 -11.47
N PRO A 28 6.47 1.81 -12.69
CA PRO A 28 7.77 1.76 -13.36
C PRO A 28 8.89 2.43 -12.57
N LEU A 29 8.60 3.55 -11.89
CA LEU A 29 9.59 4.23 -11.06
C LEU A 29 10.10 3.30 -9.94
N GLN A 30 9.19 2.59 -9.26
CA GLN A 30 9.54 1.62 -8.23
C GLN A 30 10.37 0.47 -8.80
N ILE A 31 10.00 -0.05 -9.98
CA ILE A 31 10.77 -1.10 -10.67
C ILE A 31 12.20 -0.62 -10.98
N VAL A 32 12.36 0.62 -11.48
CA VAL A 32 13.68 1.19 -11.75
C VAL A 32 14.52 1.28 -10.48
N VAL A 33 13.93 1.65 -9.34
CA VAL A 33 14.63 1.66 -8.05
C VAL A 33 15.12 0.26 -7.69
N TYR A 34 14.28 -0.76 -7.79
CA TYR A 34 14.66 -2.15 -7.48
C TYR A 34 15.72 -2.73 -8.43
N VAL A 35 15.75 -2.30 -9.69
CA VAL A 35 16.79 -2.72 -10.64
C VAL A 35 18.14 -2.05 -10.35
N ILE A 36 18.14 -0.75 -10.01
CA ILE A 36 19.37 0.01 -9.77
C ILE A 36 19.94 -0.31 -8.38
N SER A 37 19.06 -0.47 -7.40
CA SER A 37 19.41 -0.73 -6.00
C SER A 37 18.50 -1.85 -5.46
N PRO A 38 18.87 -3.12 -5.70
CA PRO A 38 18.12 -4.26 -5.17
C PRO A 38 18.01 -4.17 -3.64
N PRO A 39 16.82 -4.45 -3.07
CA PRO A 39 16.65 -4.46 -1.63
C PRO A 39 17.54 -5.54 -0.99
N PRO A 40 18.12 -5.29 0.19
CA PRO A 40 18.88 -6.30 0.91
C PRO A 40 18.04 -7.53 1.30
N ASP A 41 18.66 -8.71 1.35
CA ASP A 41 17.98 -9.94 1.76
C ASP A 41 17.96 -10.17 3.29
N THR A 42 18.57 -9.27 4.07
CA THR A 42 18.72 -9.44 5.53
C THR A 42 18.33 -8.17 6.27
N VAL A 43 17.81 -8.32 7.50
CA VAL A 43 17.49 -7.19 8.39
C VAL A 43 18.71 -6.31 8.64
N LYS A 44 19.88 -6.92 8.85
CA LYS A 44 21.12 -6.16 9.04
C LYS A 44 21.46 -5.34 7.80
N GLY A 45 21.34 -5.91 6.61
CA GLY A 45 21.55 -5.19 5.36
C GLY A 45 20.57 -4.02 5.18
N PHE A 46 19.30 -4.20 5.55
CA PHE A 46 18.35 -3.09 5.60
C PHE A 46 18.75 -2.03 6.60
N PHE A 47 19.21 -2.40 7.79
CA PHE A 47 19.67 -1.43 8.79
C PHE A 47 20.83 -0.61 8.24
N GLU A 48 21.84 -1.25 7.66
CA GLU A 48 22.98 -0.60 7.02
C GLU A 48 22.52 0.35 5.90
N LEU A 49 21.58 -0.07 5.06
CA LEU A 49 21.00 0.75 4.00
C LEU A 49 20.28 1.98 4.57
N TYR A 50 19.44 1.80 5.60
CA TYR A 50 18.76 2.90 6.27
C TYR A 50 19.72 3.90 6.90
N HIS A 51 20.84 3.42 7.46
CA HIS A 51 21.85 4.28 8.06
C HIS A 51 22.61 5.09 7.00
N GLN A 52 22.92 4.50 5.85
CA GLN A 52 23.61 5.18 4.75
C GLN A 52 22.68 6.12 3.97
N ASN A 53 21.47 5.68 3.68
CA ASN A 53 20.49 6.42 2.89
C ASN A 53 19.06 6.07 3.35
N PRO A 54 18.49 6.84 4.29
CA PRO A 54 17.15 6.59 4.82
C PRO A 54 16.06 6.54 3.75
N PHE A 55 16.15 7.43 2.75
CA PHE A 55 15.13 7.51 1.70
C PHE A 55 15.17 6.28 0.79
N LEU A 56 16.37 5.82 0.42
CA LEU A 56 16.52 4.58 -0.35
C LEU A 56 16.08 3.36 0.46
N GLY A 57 16.32 3.36 1.78
CA GLY A 57 15.77 2.34 2.69
C GLY A 57 14.24 2.28 2.63
N LEU A 58 13.56 3.43 2.70
CA LEU A 58 12.10 3.51 2.56
C LEU A 58 11.65 2.94 1.21
N LEU A 59 12.28 3.40 0.12
CA LEU A 59 11.96 2.92 -1.22
C LEU A 59 12.19 1.41 -1.38
N SER A 60 13.15 0.84 -0.65
CA SER A 60 13.45 -0.59 -0.66
C SER A 60 12.43 -1.45 0.08
N LEU A 61 11.51 -0.83 0.85
CA LEU A 61 10.40 -1.48 1.57
C LEU A 61 9.04 -0.98 1.05
N ASP A 62 8.88 -0.90 -0.27
CA ASP A 62 7.62 -0.55 -0.95
C ASP A 62 7.00 0.79 -0.51
N PHE A 63 7.78 1.78 -0.06
CA PHE A 63 7.22 3.06 0.40
C PHE A 63 6.35 3.76 -0.64
N LEU A 64 6.69 3.69 -1.94
CA LEU A 64 5.84 4.25 -3.01
C LEU A 64 4.49 3.53 -3.14
N TYR A 65 4.43 2.26 -2.76
CA TYR A 65 3.21 1.46 -2.85
C TYR A 65 2.15 1.88 -1.81
N LEU A 66 2.54 2.53 -0.72
CA LEU A 66 1.60 3.19 0.21
C LEU A 66 0.80 4.30 -0.49
N PHE A 67 1.45 5.07 -1.38
CA PHE A 67 0.78 6.10 -2.16
C PHE A 67 -0.10 5.50 -3.25
N ASN A 68 0.31 4.40 -3.88
CA ASN A 68 -0.54 3.66 -4.80
C ASN A 68 -1.82 3.16 -4.12
N ASN A 69 -1.71 2.65 -2.89
CA ASN A 69 -2.86 2.24 -2.09
C ASN A 69 -3.77 3.42 -1.71
N MET A 70 -3.20 4.60 -1.45
CA MET A 70 -4.01 5.79 -1.20
C MET A 70 -4.76 6.25 -2.48
N ILE A 71 -4.09 6.18 -3.63
CA ILE A 71 -4.69 6.52 -4.92
C ILE A 71 -5.84 5.58 -5.25
N ILE A 72 -5.66 4.28 -5.05
CA ILE A 72 -6.65 3.29 -5.48
C ILE A 72 -7.97 3.40 -4.71
N ILE A 73 -7.96 3.93 -3.48
CA ILE A 73 -9.19 4.28 -2.73
C ILE A 73 -10.08 5.21 -3.57
N ILE A 74 -9.48 6.25 -4.17
CA ILE A 74 -10.21 7.23 -4.98
C ILE A 74 -10.72 6.61 -6.28
N VAL A 75 -9.93 5.71 -6.87
CA VAL A 75 -10.32 4.96 -8.07
C VAL A 75 -11.50 4.03 -7.76
N TYR A 76 -11.48 3.29 -6.66
CA TYR A 76 -12.59 2.43 -6.23
C TYR A 76 -13.84 3.25 -5.92
N LEU A 77 -13.70 4.43 -5.33
CA LEU A 77 -14.84 5.33 -5.12
C LEU A 77 -15.43 5.82 -6.45
N ALA A 78 -14.61 6.16 -7.43
CA ALA A 78 -15.07 6.55 -8.76
C ALA A 78 -15.80 5.38 -9.46
N LEU A 79 -15.23 4.18 -9.42
CA LEU A 79 -15.87 2.97 -9.96
C LEU A 79 -17.20 2.68 -9.25
N PHE A 80 -17.24 2.86 -7.93
CA PHE A 80 -18.46 2.70 -7.15
C PHE A 80 -19.56 3.61 -7.67
N VAL A 81 -19.29 4.91 -7.78
CA VAL A 81 -20.28 5.89 -8.24
C VAL A 81 -20.78 5.58 -9.65
N VAL A 82 -19.90 5.18 -10.56
CA VAL A 82 -20.27 4.86 -11.96
C VAL A 82 -21.19 3.65 -12.04
N LEU A 83 -20.88 2.59 -11.30
CA LEU A 83 -21.55 1.29 -11.45
C LEU A 83 -22.71 1.08 -10.47
N TYR A 84 -22.90 2.00 -9.51
CA TYR A 84 -23.89 1.85 -8.44
C TYR A 84 -25.33 1.74 -8.95
N GLN A 85 -25.69 2.47 -10.02
CA GLN A 85 -27.06 2.44 -10.55
C GLN A 85 -27.40 1.09 -11.20
N GLU A 86 -26.42 0.41 -11.78
CA GLU A 86 -26.61 -0.85 -12.50
C GLU A 86 -26.52 -2.07 -11.57
N LYS A 87 -25.50 -2.12 -10.70
CA LYS A 87 -25.24 -3.27 -9.81
C LYS A 87 -24.90 -2.84 -8.37
N PRO A 88 -25.85 -2.21 -7.65
CA PRO A 88 -25.57 -1.55 -6.36
C PRO A 88 -24.99 -2.48 -5.29
N VAL A 89 -25.49 -3.71 -5.18
CA VAL A 89 -25.05 -4.67 -4.16
C VAL A 89 -23.61 -5.13 -4.43
N THR A 90 -23.32 -5.54 -5.66
CA THR A 90 -21.99 -6.05 -6.03
C THR A 90 -20.93 -4.98 -5.89
N VAL A 91 -21.24 -3.76 -6.33
CA VAL A 91 -20.32 -2.62 -6.30
C VAL A 91 -20.10 -2.13 -4.86
N LEU A 92 -21.11 -2.20 -4.00
CA LEU A 92 -20.97 -1.92 -2.57
C LEU A 92 -20.07 -2.96 -1.89
N LEU A 93 -20.29 -4.25 -2.15
CA LEU A 93 -19.43 -5.31 -1.62
C LEU A 93 -17.99 -5.16 -2.11
N ALA A 94 -17.80 -4.85 -3.40
CA ALA A 94 -16.49 -4.59 -3.98
C ALA A 94 -15.77 -3.47 -3.24
N LEU A 95 -16.44 -2.32 -3.04
CA LEU A 95 -15.86 -1.18 -2.33
C LEU A 95 -15.51 -1.53 -0.89
N ILE A 96 -16.41 -2.16 -0.13
CA ILE A 96 -16.17 -2.50 1.28
C ILE A 96 -14.97 -3.44 1.41
N LEU A 97 -14.93 -4.53 0.64
CA LEU A 97 -13.82 -5.48 0.69
C LEU A 97 -12.51 -4.83 0.24
N GLY A 98 -12.56 -3.98 -0.79
CA GLY A 98 -11.39 -3.23 -1.26
C GLY A 98 -10.83 -2.28 -0.20
N LEU A 99 -11.69 -1.52 0.47
CA LEU A 99 -11.27 -0.60 1.52
C LEU A 99 -10.70 -1.33 2.75
N ILE A 100 -11.31 -2.45 3.16
CA ILE A 100 -10.77 -3.29 4.25
C ILE A 100 -9.41 -3.85 3.84
N GLY A 101 -9.29 -4.39 2.62
CA GLY A 101 -8.02 -4.87 2.09
C GLY A 101 -6.94 -3.80 2.16
N ILE A 102 -7.20 -2.63 1.57
CA ILE A 102 -6.25 -1.50 1.57
C ILE A 102 -5.89 -1.08 3.01
N ALA A 103 -6.85 -1.04 3.93
CA ALA A 103 -6.58 -0.74 5.33
C ALA A 103 -5.64 -1.77 5.99
N CYS A 104 -5.72 -3.05 5.60
CA CYS A 104 -4.80 -4.10 6.07
C CYS A 104 -3.38 -3.96 5.50
N TYR A 105 -3.18 -3.30 4.35
CA TYR A 105 -1.84 -3.13 3.79
C TYR A 105 -0.94 -2.22 4.66
N TYR A 106 -1.48 -1.12 5.19
CA TYR A 106 -0.71 -0.15 5.97
C TYR A 106 0.03 -0.75 7.17
N PRO A 107 -0.59 -1.55 8.06
CA PRO A 107 0.12 -2.19 9.17
C PRO A 107 1.02 -3.36 8.74
N SER A 108 0.95 -3.83 7.48
CA SER A 108 1.93 -4.80 6.97
C SER A 108 3.22 -4.17 6.50
N ASN A 109 3.22 -2.90 6.07
CA ASN A 109 4.43 -2.30 5.49
C ASN A 109 5.42 -1.88 6.61
N PRO A 110 6.65 -2.44 6.66
CA PRO A 110 7.59 -2.21 7.75
C PRO A 110 8.50 -1.00 7.58
N ALA A 111 8.28 -0.12 6.59
CA ALA A 111 9.27 0.87 6.17
C ALA A 111 9.72 1.82 7.31
N PHE A 112 8.80 2.32 8.12
CA PHE A 112 9.13 3.26 9.19
C PHE A 112 9.62 2.56 10.46
N GLU A 113 9.12 1.37 10.75
CA GLU A 113 9.57 0.51 11.83
C GLU A 113 11.04 0.13 11.62
N MET A 114 11.42 -0.28 10.40
CA MET A 114 12.80 -0.62 10.05
C MET A 114 13.75 0.58 10.11
N LEU A 115 13.30 1.78 9.73
CA LEU A 115 14.06 3.02 9.94
C LEU A 115 14.32 3.28 11.44
N THR A 116 13.29 3.13 12.27
CA THR A 116 13.39 3.33 13.72
C THR A 116 14.34 2.31 14.35
N LEU A 117 14.18 1.04 14.01
CA LEU A 117 15.02 -0.05 14.52
C LEU A 117 16.47 0.06 14.04
N SER A 118 16.70 0.49 12.79
CA SER A 118 18.05 0.79 12.29
C SER A 118 18.74 1.85 13.14
N ASN A 119 18.06 2.98 13.37
CA ASN A 119 18.62 4.06 14.19
C ASN A 119 18.98 3.58 15.61
N GLN A 120 18.12 2.74 16.21
CA GLN A 120 18.37 2.18 17.53
C GLN A 120 19.54 1.18 17.51
N TYR A 121 19.64 0.32 16.49
CA TYR A 121 20.74 -0.63 16.31
C TYR A 121 22.11 0.06 16.27
N PHE A 122 22.24 1.18 15.54
CA PHE A 122 23.51 1.92 15.43
C PHE A 122 23.86 2.77 16.66
N GLN A 123 22.89 3.06 17.52
CA GLN A 123 23.11 3.78 18.79
C GLN A 123 23.35 2.84 19.98
N ALA A 124 23.00 1.55 19.84
CA ALA A 124 23.09 0.56 20.88
C ALA A 124 24.52 0.09 21.16
N LEU A 125 24.76 -0.36 22.39
CA LEU A 125 25.98 -1.10 22.72
C LEU A 125 26.02 -2.44 21.96
N PRO A 126 27.21 -2.99 21.64
CA PRO A 126 27.33 -4.25 20.90
C PRO A 126 26.52 -5.41 21.50
N GLU A 127 26.43 -5.49 22.83
CA GLU A 127 25.67 -6.52 23.54
C GLU A 127 24.15 -6.43 23.34
N GLN A 128 23.64 -5.25 22.97
CA GLN A 128 22.21 -4.97 22.80
C GLN A 128 21.76 -5.04 21.33
N GLN A 129 22.70 -5.04 20.38
CA GLN A 129 22.41 -5.03 18.94
C GLN A 129 21.55 -6.22 18.48
N THR A 130 21.74 -7.39 19.08
CA THR A 130 20.97 -8.60 18.77
C THR A 130 19.47 -8.42 19.01
N ILE A 131 19.07 -7.60 19.99
CA ILE A 131 17.66 -7.34 20.31
C ILE A 131 16.98 -6.61 19.14
N TYR A 132 17.67 -5.62 18.55
CA TYR A 132 17.13 -4.86 17.42
C TYR A 132 17.11 -5.67 16.13
N LEU A 133 18.08 -6.56 15.92
CA LEU A 133 18.04 -7.51 14.80
C LEU A 133 16.84 -8.44 14.93
N ALA A 134 16.61 -9.02 16.12
CA ALA A 134 15.44 -9.88 16.36
C ALA A 134 14.11 -9.13 16.17
N ALA A 135 14.03 -7.86 16.60
CA ALA A 135 12.87 -7.02 16.36
C ALA A 135 12.66 -6.75 14.86
N GLY A 136 13.73 -6.51 14.11
CA GLY A 136 13.66 -6.34 12.66
C GLY A 136 13.18 -7.60 11.94
N GLU A 137 13.61 -8.79 12.37
CA GLU A 137 13.13 -10.07 11.82
C GLU A 137 11.63 -10.26 12.08
N ALA A 138 11.16 -9.92 13.28
CA ALA A 138 9.73 -9.99 13.61
C ALA A 138 8.88 -9.04 12.75
N VAL A 139 9.36 -7.83 12.50
CA VAL A 139 8.68 -6.85 11.64
C VAL A 139 8.72 -7.27 10.17
N MET A 140 9.84 -7.81 9.69
CA MET A 140 9.95 -8.37 8.33
C MET A 140 9.04 -9.59 8.13
N ALA A 141 8.87 -10.45 9.14
CA ALA A 141 7.89 -11.53 9.09
C ALA A 141 6.45 -11.00 8.97
N GLY A 142 6.16 -9.85 9.58
CA GLY A 142 4.88 -9.15 9.43
C GLY A 142 4.62 -8.62 8.02
N TYR A 143 5.68 -8.28 7.27
CA TYR A 143 5.60 -7.74 5.92
C TYR A 143 4.94 -8.69 4.92
N THR A 144 5.16 -9.98 5.10
CA THR A 144 4.48 -11.05 4.35
C THR A 144 3.56 -11.88 5.26
N GLY A 145 3.05 -11.27 6.34
CA GLY A 145 2.21 -11.93 7.32
C GLY A 145 0.71 -11.75 7.05
N THR A 146 -0.11 -12.05 8.06
CA THR A 146 -1.58 -12.08 7.94
C THR A 146 -2.19 -10.82 7.32
N SER A 147 -1.74 -9.64 7.74
CA SER A 147 -2.28 -8.37 7.22
C SER A 147 -2.03 -8.20 5.71
N PHE A 148 -0.86 -8.63 5.24
CA PHE A 148 -0.49 -8.62 3.82
C PHE A 148 -1.32 -9.63 3.03
N ASP A 149 -1.46 -10.85 3.52
CA ASP A 149 -2.27 -11.89 2.86
C ASP A 149 -3.75 -11.48 2.76
N VAL A 150 -4.30 -10.91 3.82
CA VAL A 150 -5.68 -10.39 3.83
C VAL A 150 -5.83 -9.24 2.84
N TYR A 151 -4.86 -8.32 2.76
CA TYR A 151 -4.83 -7.29 1.71
C TYR A 151 -4.93 -7.89 0.31
N TYR A 152 -4.11 -8.90 0.00
CA TYR A 152 -4.12 -9.55 -1.32
C TYR A 152 -5.44 -10.25 -1.63
N VAL A 153 -5.96 -11.05 -0.70
CA VAL A 153 -7.20 -11.81 -0.89
C VAL A 153 -8.39 -10.87 -1.08
N LEU A 154 -8.56 -9.90 -0.18
CA LEU A 154 -9.70 -8.99 -0.24
C LEU A 154 -9.62 -8.04 -1.43
N SER A 155 -8.42 -7.55 -1.76
CA SER A 155 -8.23 -6.72 -2.95
C SER A 155 -8.48 -7.50 -4.24
N THR A 156 -8.11 -8.78 -4.29
CA THR A 156 -8.41 -9.65 -5.44
C THR A 156 -9.92 -9.82 -5.61
N ILE A 157 -10.65 -10.13 -4.52
CA ILE A 157 -12.11 -10.26 -4.57
C ILE A 157 -12.76 -8.93 -4.99
N CYS A 158 -12.30 -7.80 -4.44
CA CYS A 158 -12.74 -6.46 -4.83
C CYS A 158 -12.61 -6.24 -6.35
N LEU A 159 -11.43 -6.51 -6.92
CA LEU A 159 -11.18 -6.33 -8.34
C LEU A 159 -12.04 -7.26 -9.21
N LEU A 160 -12.24 -8.51 -8.81
CA LEU A 160 -13.13 -9.45 -9.51
C LEU A 160 -14.58 -8.97 -9.51
N LEU A 161 -15.07 -8.45 -8.38
CA LEU A 161 -16.43 -7.91 -8.27
C LEU A 161 -16.61 -6.65 -9.13
N PHE A 162 -15.62 -5.72 -9.14
CA PHE A 162 -15.65 -4.58 -10.04
C PHE A 162 -15.58 -5.00 -11.51
N SER A 163 -14.74 -5.96 -11.87
CA SER A 163 -14.65 -6.50 -13.22
C SER A 163 -15.97 -7.10 -13.68
N TRP A 164 -16.65 -7.87 -12.81
CA TRP A 164 -17.97 -8.42 -13.12
C TRP A 164 -19.05 -7.34 -13.21
N ALA A 165 -18.93 -6.25 -12.45
CA ALA A 165 -19.87 -5.14 -12.52
C ALA A 165 -19.77 -4.33 -13.83
N ILE A 166 -18.62 -4.38 -14.51
CA ILE A 166 -18.39 -3.69 -15.79
C ILE A 166 -19.02 -4.43 -16.98
N ILE A 167 -19.14 -5.76 -16.91
CA ILE A 167 -19.72 -6.62 -17.96
C ILE A 167 -21.24 -6.67 -17.83
#